data_AF-A0A8C6WBP6-F1
#
_entry.id   AF-A0A8C6WBP6-F1
#
_cell.length_a   1.000
_cell.length_b   1.000
_cell.length_c   1.000
_cell.angle_alpha   90.00
_cell.angle_beta   90.00
_cell.angle_gamma   90.00
#
_symmetry.space_group_name_H-M   'P 1'
#
loop_
_entity.id
_entity.type
_entity.pdbx_description
1 polymer ?
#
loop_
_entity_poly.entity_id
_entity_poly.type
_entity_poly.pdbx_seq_one_letter_code
_entity_poly.pdbx_strand_id
1 'polypeptide(L)'
;MADPLRERTRQLLIDYLLFCAREPGTRELPPSSSEAAVLRSVAAQTLQLHQPFFSSFRGYQGNSLELLSQMADVVLSDQQSLNWGRVVVLVAFAGMLLDQSPCKNTKGRNRLHVLRDCLYMVDLLCTRLTGRHRAWLEAQDDWDGFCRFFRRPFPLSFWRRLLLQMFLSCFFAIGILYLWKRL
;
A
#
# COMPACT_ATOMS: atom_id res chain seq x y z
N MET A 1 23.42 -14.25 -16.08
CA MET A 1 23.66 -13.09 -15.19
C MET A 1 22.36 -12.80 -14.46
N ALA A 2 22.38 -12.73 -13.13
CA ALA A 2 21.18 -12.38 -12.35
C ALA A 2 20.83 -10.91 -12.60
N ASP A 3 19.56 -10.61 -12.84
CA ASP A 3 19.06 -9.26 -13.05
C ASP A 3 18.90 -8.56 -11.69
N PRO A 4 19.78 -7.60 -11.33
CA PRO A 4 19.84 -7.05 -9.98
C PRO A 4 18.58 -6.25 -9.61
N LEU A 5 17.99 -5.53 -10.56
CA LEU A 5 16.76 -4.78 -10.35
C LEU A 5 15.57 -5.70 -10.09
N ARG A 6 15.49 -6.81 -10.86
CA ARG A 6 14.44 -7.82 -10.67
C ARG A 6 14.55 -8.50 -9.32
N GLU A 7 15.76 -8.88 -8.91
CA GLU A 7 15.97 -9.51 -7.61
C GLU A 7 15.65 -8.55 -6.46
N ARG A 8 16.13 -7.30 -6.52
CA ARG A 8 15.81 -6.26 -5.53
C ARG A 8 14.29 -6.03 -5.43
N THR A 9 13.62 -5.94 -6.57
CA THR A 9 12.15 -5.79 -6.64
C THR A 9 11.43 -6.99 -6.02
N ARG A 10 11.89 -8.21 -6.34
CA ARG A 10 11.32 -9.44 -5.80
C ARG A 10 11.46 -9.49 -4.27
N GLN A 11 12.64 -9.17 -3.75
CA GLN A 11 12.91 -9.16 -2.31
C GLN A 11 12.04 -8.12 -1.57
N LEU A 12 11.90 -6.93 -2.13
CA LEU A 12 11.02 -5.89 -1.57
C LEU A 12 9.55 -6.35 -1.50
N LEU A 13 9.05 -6.96 -2.58
CA LEU A 13 7.67 -7.46 -2.62
C LEU A 13 7.45 -8.63 -1.66
N ILE A 14 8.42 -9.54 -1.55
CA ILE A 14 8.39 -10.65 -0.58
C ILE A 14 8.32 -10.09 0.84
N ASP A 15 9.19 -9.13 1.19
CA ASP A 15 9.21 -8.50 2.51
C ASP A 15 7.84 -7.94 2.88
N TYR A 16 7.25 -7.13 1.98
CA TYR A 16 5.98 -6.50 2.23
C TYR A 16 4.80 -7.48 2.27
N LEU A 17 4.70 -8.41 1.31
CA LEU A 17 3.56 -9.32 1.24
C LEU A 17 3.60 -10.39 2.33
N LEU A 18 4.78 -10.87 2.75
CA LEU A 18 4.89 -11.72 3.94
C LEU A 18 4.55 -10.96 5.21
N PHE A 19 4.93 -9.68 5.30
CA PHE A 19 4.50 -8.80 6.39
C PHE A 19 2.98 -8.70 6.46
N CYS A 20 2.28 -8.53 5.33
CA CYS A 20 0.81 -8.49 5.28
C CYS A 20 0.14 -9.84 5.55
N ALA A 21 0.73 -10.93 5.07
CA ALA A 21 0.22 -12.29 5.22
C ALA A 21 0.38 -12.87 6.64
N ARG A 22 0.95 -12.12 7.59
CA ARG A 22 1.22 -12.61 8.93
C ARG A 22 -0.05 -12.97 9.69
N GLU A 23 0.08 -13.93 10.60
CA GLU A 23 -1.02 -14.27 11.51
C GLU A 23 -1.27 -13.11 12.50
N PRO A 24 -2.54 -12.75 12.77
CA PRO A 24 -2.87 -11.71 13.74
C PRO A 24 -2.27 -12.04 15.11
N GLY A 25 -1.59 -11.07 15.74
CA GLY A 25 -0.97 -11.24 17.05
C GLY A 25 0.46 -11.80 17.04
N THR A 26 1.01 -12.15 15.86
CA THR A 26 2.45 -12.47 15.74
C THR A 26 3.31 -11.20 15.77
N ARG A 27 4.54 -11.33 16.29
CA ARG A 27 5.50 -10.20 16.32
C ARG A 27 5.81 -9.73 14.91
N GLU A 28 5.77 -8.42 14.71
CA GLU A 28 6.15 -7.80 13.45
C GLU A 28 7.66 -8.00 13.19
N LEU A 29 7.98 -8.55 12.02
CA LEU A 29 9.36 -8.64 11.54
C LEU A 29 9.85 -7.24 11.16
N PRO A 30 11.08 -6.84 11.51
CA PRO A 30 11.63 -5.57 11.03
C PRO A 30 11.72 -5.56 9.50
N PRO A 31 11.61 -4.38 8.85
CA PRO A 31 11.81 -4.25 7.41
C PRO A 31 13.26 -4.61 7.04
N SER A 32 13.44 -5.40 5.99
CA SER A 32 14.77 -5.85 5.51
C SER A 32 15.61 -4.74 4.88
N SER A 33 14.98 -3.64 4.45
CA SER A 33 15.63 -2.53 3.77
C SER A 33 14.91 -1.19 4.01
N SER A 34 15.55 -0.10 3.60
CA SER A 34 14.98 1.25 3.67
C SER A 34 13.68 1.39 2.87
N GLU A 35 13.65 0.81 1.67
CA GLU A 35 12.52 0.82 0.76
C GLU A 35 11.36 0.00 1.31
N ALA A 36 11.64 -1.12 1.99
CA ALA A 36 10.62 -1.89 2.70
C ALA A 36 9.97 -1.08 3.83
N ALA A 37 10.77 -0.36 4.62
CA ALA A 37 10.26 0.51 5.68
C ALA A 37 9.35 1.62 5.12
N VAL A 38 9.78 2.28 4.03
CA VAL A 38 8.98 3.31 3.35
C VAL A 38 7.71 2.69 2.77
N LEU A 39 7.80 1.55 2.10
CA LEU A 39 6.65 0.86 1.50
C LEU A 39 5.60 0.50 2.54
N ARG A 40 5.99 -0.09 3.68
CA ARG A 40 5.06 -0.42 4.76
C ARG A 40 4.36 0.83 5.30
N SER A 41 5.11 1.92 5.53
CA SER A 41 4.54 3.18 6.02
C SER A 41 3.56 3.80 5.03
N VAL A 42 3.94 3.92 3.76
CA VAL A 42 3.11 4.57 2.74
C VAL A 42 1.90 3.70 2.42
N ALA A 43 2.06 2.38 2.31
CA ALA A 43 0.94 1.47 2.08
C ALA A 43 -0.09 1.53 3.20
N ALA A 44 0.34 1.61 4.47
CA ALA A 44 -0.57 1.81 5.59
C ALA A 44 -1.36 3.12 5.47
N GLN A 45 -0.71 4.22 5.09
CA GLN A 45 -1.39 5.50 4.84
C GLN A 45 -2.36 5.42 3.65
N THR A 46 -1.97 4.75 2.56
CA THR A 46 -2.83 4.54 1.39
C THR A 46 -4.08 3.73 1.74
N LEU A 47 -3.92 2.65 2.51
CA LEU A 47 -5.05 1.83 2.99
C LEU A 47 -5.99 2.64 3.88
N GLN A 48 -5.47 3.54 4.72
CA GLN A 48 -6.29 4.44 5.54
C GLN A 48 -7.03 5.49 4.70
N LEU A 49 -6.34 6.13 3.75
CA LEU A 49 -6.92 7.17 2.89
C LEU A 49 -8.06 6.63 2.01
N HIS A 50 -7.95 5.39 1.54
CA HIS A 50 -8.96 4.74 0.71
C HIS A 50 -9.67 3.59 1.45
N GLN A 51 -9.79 3.71 2.77
CA GLN A 51 -10.39 2.67 3.62
C GLN A 51 -11.76 2.17 3.12
N PRO A 52 -12.70 3.04 2.67
CA PRO A 52 -14.00 2.56 2.19
C PRO A 52 -13.87 1.58 1.03
N PHE A 53 -13.02 1.89 0.05
CA PHE A 53 -12.76 1.03 -1.10
C PHE A 53 -12.11 -0.29 -0.68
N PHE A 54 -11.02 -0.25 0.10
CA PHE A 54 -10.29 -1.45 0.49
C PHE A 54 -11.09 -2.36 1.43
N SER A 55 -11.95 -1.80 2.28
CA SER A 55 -12.78 -2.57 3.20
C SER A 55 -13.73 -3.54 2.50
N SER A 56 -14.19 -3.20 1.28
CA SER A 56 -15.03 -4.04 0.43
C SER A 56 -14.37 -5.37 0.03
N PHE A 57 -13.04 -5.41 -0.01
CA PHE A 57 -12.26 -6.56 -0.46
C PHE A 57 -11.62 -7.33 0.71
N ARG A 58 -11.81 -6.87 1.95
CA ARG A 58 -11.26 -7.56 3.12
C ARG A 58 -11.89 -8.94 3.28
N GLY A 59 -11.06 -9.97 3.36
CA GLY A 59 -11.53 -11.35 3.47
C GLY A 59 -12.11 -11.92 2.17
N TYR A 60 -11.78 -11.32 1.02
CA TYR A 60 -12.18 -11.81 -0.30
C TYR A 60 -11.84 -13.30 -0.47
N GLN A 61 -12.87 -14.12 -0.72
CA GLN A 61 -12.77 -15.58 -0.84
C GLN A 61 -12.56 -16.06 -2.29
N GLY A 62 -12.68 -15.15 -3.27
CA GLY A 62 -12.49 -15.49 -4.67
C GLY A 62 -11.02 -15.65 -5.06
N ASN A 63 -10.75 -15.67 -6.36
CA ASN A 63 -9.41 -15.77 -6.92
C ASN A 63 -8.64 -14.45 -6.73
N SER A 64 -7.97 -14.30 -5.58
CA SER A 64 -7.21 -13.10 -5.23
C SER A 64 -6.11 -12.77 -6.26
N LEU A 65 -5.52 -13.80 -6.90
CA LEU A 65 -4.49 -13.61 -7.91
C LEU A 65 -5.06 -13.01 -9.21
N GLU A 66 -6.20 -13.51 -9.66
CA GLU A 66 -6.88 -13.00 -10.85
C GLU A 66 -7.37 -11.57 -10.64
N LEU A 67 -7.95 -11.27 -9.48
CA LEU A 67 -8.35 -9.91 -9.11
C LEU A 67 -7.14 -8.96 -9.08
N LEU A 68 -6.01 -9.40 -8.53
CA LEU A 68 -4.77 -8.61 -8.56
C LEU A 68 -4.27 -8.39 -9.99
N SER A 69 -4.35 -9.40 -10.87
CA SER A 69 -3.95 -9.25 -12.27
C SER A 69 -4.81 -8.22 -12.99
N GLN A 70 -6.13 -8.27 -12.82
CA GLN A 70 -7.05 -7.29 -13.41
C GLN A 70 -6.75 -5.87 -12.91
N MET A 71 -6.53 -5.71 -11.60
CA MET A 71 -6.16 -4.42 -11.02
C MET A 71 -4.80 -3.93 -11.54
N ALA A 72 -3.81 -4.84 -11.70
CA ALA A 72 -2.50 -4.50 -12.26
C ALA A 72 -2.63 -4.02 -13.71
N ASP A 73 -3.44 -4.70 -14.52
CA ASP A 73 -3.69 -4.30 -15.90
C ASP A 73 -4.36 -2.91 -15.96
N VAL A 74 -5.32 -2.60 -15.08
CA VAL A 74 -5.95 -1.27 -15.01
C VAL A 74 -4.96 -0.20 -14.53
N VAL A 75 -4.29 -0.42 -13.41
CA VAL A 75 -3.43 0.58 -12.75
C VAL A 75 -2.15 0.87 -13.55
N LEU A 76 -1.60 -0.16 -14.20
CA LEU A 76 -0.33 -0.10 -14.93
C LEU A 76 -0.51 0.00 -16.46
N SER A 77 -1.74 0.00 -16.99
CA SER A 77 -2.01 0.07 -18.44
C SER A 77 -1.34 1.25 -19.14
N ASP A 78 -1.42 2.43 -18.52
CA ASP A 78 -0.95 3.69 -19.08
C ASP A 78 0.45 4.04 -18.58
N GLN A 79 1.44 3.95 -19.49
CA GLN A 79 2.84 4.28 -19.17
C GLN A 79 3.07 5.76 -18.89
N GLN A 80 2.28 6.67 -19.48
CA GLN A 80 2.47 8.11 -19.27
C GLN A 80 1.96 8.57 -17.90
N SER A 81 1.00 7.85 -17.32
CA SER A 81 0.45 8.16 -16.01
C SER A 81 0.96 7.25 -14.87
N LEU A 82 1.92 6.36 -15.17
CA LEU A 82 2.58 5.56 -14.15
C LEU A 82 3.37 6.46 -13.19
N ASN A 83 3.10 6.30 -11.90
CA ASN A 83 3.79 7.01 -10.83
C ASN A 83 3.92 6.10 -9.61
N TRP A 84 4.82 6.47 -8.69
CA TRP A 84 5.05 5.71 -7.46
C TRP A 84 3.79 5.52 -6.61
N GLY A 85 2.85 6.46 -6.61
CA GLY A 85 1.56 6.33 -5.91
C GLY A 85 0.73 5.17 -6.44
N ARG A 86 0.64 5.01 -7.77
CA ARG A 86 -0.06 3.88 -8.40
C ARG A 86 0.59 2.53 -8.08
N VAL A 87 1.92 2.48 -8.09
CA VAL A 87 2.67 1.28 -7.67
C VAL A 87 2.32 0.93 -6.22
N VAL A 88 2.32 1.91 -5.32
CA VAL A 88 1.95 1.67 -3.92
C VAL A 88 0.50 1.22 -3.77
N VAL A 89 -0.45 1.84 -4.47
CA VAL A 89 -1.87 1.42 -4.41
C VAL A 89 -2.01 -0.04 -4.82
N LEU A 90 -1.34 -0.46 -5.89
CA LEU A 90 -1.38 -1.85 -6.36
C LEU A 90 -0.75 -2.83 -5.36
N VAL A 91 0.43 -2.49 -4.81
CA VAL A 91 1.11 -3.33 -3.82
C VAL A 91 0.34 -3.38 -2.50
N ALA A 92 -0.22 -2.26 -2.05
CA ALA A 92 -1.08 -2.17 -0.88
C ALA A 92 -2.35 -3.02 -1.05
N PHE A 93 -2.94 -2.99 -2.24
CA PHE A 93 -4.07 -3.85 -2.59
C PHE A 93 -3.72 -5.34 -2.50
N ALA A 94 -2.57 -5.76 -3.05
CA ALA A 94 -2.09 -7.13 -2.92
C ALA A 94 -1.89 -7.54 -1.45
N GLY A 95 -1.30 -6.66 -0.63
CA GLY A 95 -1.14 -6.89 0.80
C GLY A 95 -2.48 -7.05 1.52
N MET A 96 -3.48 -6.24 1.18
CA MET A 96 -4.83 -6.34 1.74
C MET A 96 -5.54 -7.66 1.36
N LEU A 97 -5.33 -8.16 0.14
CA LEU A 97 -5.88 -9.47 -0.26
C LEU A 97 -5.30 -10.65 0.52
N LEU A 98 -4.08 -10.49 1.05
CA LEU A 98 -3.40 -11.47 1.89
C LEU A 98 -3.63 -11.25 3.40
N ASP A 99 -4.21 -10.12 3.78
CA ASP A 99 -4.43 -9.76 5.18
C ASP A 99 -5.37 -10.77 5.85
N GLN A 100 -4.84 -11.47 6.86
CA GLN A 100 -5.55 -12.49 7.63
C GLN A 100 -6.22 -11.91 8.88
N SER A 101 -6.29 -10.59 9.02
CA SER A 101 -6.97 -9.92 10.13
C SER A 101 -8.38 -10.48 10.33
N PRO A 102 -8.80 -10.77 11.58
CA PRO A 102 -10.05 -11.46 11.85
C PRO A 102 -11.23 -10.62 11.36
N CYS A 103 -11.78 -11.01 10.22
CA CYS A 103 -13.11 -10.59 9.80
C CYS A 103 -14.13 -11.48 10.52
N LYS A 104 -15.26 -10.90 10.96
CA LYS A 104 -16.27 -11.57 11.80
C LYS A 104 -16.77 -12.93 11.26
N ASN A 105 -16.55 -13.23 9.97
CA ASN A 105 -17.10 -14.39 9.25
C ASN A 105 -16.05 -15.28 8.55
N THR A 106 -14.75 -15.05 8.69
CA THR A 106 -13.73 -15.83 7.96
C THR A 106 -13.16 -16.96 8.83
N LYS A 107 -13.43 -18.22 8.44
CA LYS A 107 -12.63 -19.37 8.92
C LYS A 107 -11.17 -19.11 8.55
N GLY A 108 -10.25 -19.34 9.47
CA GLY A 108 -8.82 -19.11 9.26
C GLY A 108 -8.36 -19.75 7.95
N ARG A 109 -7.79 -18.94 7.05
CA ARG A 109 -7.25 -19.43 5.77
C ARG A 109 -6.04 -20.32 6.08
N ASN A 110 -5.85 -21.40 5.32
CA ASN A 110 -4.70 -22.27 5.51
C ASN A 110 -3.42 -21.47 5.23
N ARG A 111 -2.52 -21.39 6.21
CA ARG A 111 -1.22 -20.70 6.12
C ARG A 111 -0.42 -21.07 4.88
N LEU A 112 -0.43 -22.35 4.49
CA LEU A 112 0.28 -22.81 3.28
C LEU A 112 -0.33 -22.24 1.99
N HIS A 113 -1.65 -22.07 1.97
CA HIS A 113 -2.34 -21.46 0.83
C HIS A 113 -2.03 -19.97 0.74
N VAL A 114 -2.04 -19.26 1.87
CA VAL A 114 -1.70 -17.82 1.91
C VAL A 114 -0.24 -17.59 1.51
N LEU A 115 0.68 -18.44 1.96
CA LEU A 115 2.09 -18.36 1.56
C LEU A 115 2.26 -18.61 0.04
N ARG A 116 1.53 -19.59 -0.51
CA ARG A 116 1.53 -19.87 -1.94
C ARG A 116 0.98 -18.69 -2.74
N ASP A 117 -0.17 -18.15 -2.34
CA ASP A 117 -0.78 -16.97 -2.96
C ASP A 117 0.16 -15.77 -2.90
N CYS A 118 0.82 -15.55 -1.77
CA CYS A 118 1.83 -14.53 -1.60
C CYS A 118 2.95 -14.65 -2.65
N LEU A 119 3.52 -15.84 -2.83
CA LEU A 119 4.58 -16.07 -3.82
C LEU A 119 4.09 -15.86 -5.26
N TYR A 120 2.86 -16.27 -5.58
CA TYR A 120 2.29 -15.99 -6.91
C TYR A 120 2.04 -14.50 -7.15
N MET A 121 1.55 -13.77 -6.14
CA MET A 121 1.36 -12.32 -6.22
C MET A 121 2.69 -11.59 -6.37
N VAL A 122 3.73 -12.00 -5.65
CA VAL A 122 5.10 -11.51 -5.83
C VAL A 122 5.55 -11.69 -7.28
N ASP A 123 5.39 -12.89 -7.82
CA ASP A 123 5.87 -13.22 -9.17
C ASP A 123 5.13 -12.42 -10.25
N LEU A 124 3.81 -12.28 -10.10
CA LEU A 124 2.96 -11.44 -10.95
C LEU A 124 3.42 -9.98 -10.92
N LEU A 125 3.51 -9.38 -9.73
CA LEU A 125 3.89 -7.97 -9.56
C LEU A 125 5.32 -7.71 -10.05
N CYS A 126 6.26 -8.60 -9.72
CA CYS A 126 7.64 -8.53 -10.18
C CYS A 126 7.69 -8.56 -11.71
N THR A 127 7.01 -9.51 -12.36
CA THR A 127 6.95 -9.63 -13.82
C THR A 127 6.34 -8.39 -14.48
N ARG A 128 5.27 -7.82 -13.92
CA ARG A 128 4.65 -6.60 -14.46
C ARG A 128 5.57 -5.38 -14.32
N LEU A 129 6.17 -5.19 -13.15
CA LEU A 129 7.03 -4.04 -12.85
C LEU A 129 8.36 -4.10 -13.60
N THR A 130 9.09 -5.21 -13.51
CA THR A 130 10.42 -5.34 -14.12
C THR A 130 10.41 -5.87 -15.55
N GLY A 131 9.25 -6.30 -16.06
CA GLY A 131 9.05 -6.63 -17.45
C GLY A 131 8.57 -5.41 -18.24
N ARG A 132 7.29 -5.03 -18.05
CA ARG A 132 6.64 -3.98 -18.85
C ARG A 132 7.09 -2.56 -18.49
N HIS A 133 7.40 -2.31 -17.21
CA HIS A 133 7.70 -0.96 -16.69
C HIS A 133 9.15 -0.78 -16.26
N ARG A 134 10.05 -1.64 -16.73
CA ARG A 134 11.47 -1.61 -16.36
C ARG A 134 12.13 -0.27 -16.67
N ALA A 135 12.00 0.20 -17.91
CA ALA A 135 12.62 1.45 -18.35
C ALA A 135 12.12 2.66 -17.53
N TRP A 136 10.87 2.62 -17.07
CA TRP A 136 10.33 3.64 -16.18
C TRP A 136 10.95 3.56 -14.78
N LEU A 137 11.09 2.36 -14.20
CA LEU A 137 11.76 2.17 -12.90
C LEU A 137 13.20 2.69 -12.93
N GLU A 138 13.96 2.32 -13.96
CA GLU A 138 15.36 2.74 -14.12
C GLU A 138 15.44 4.28 -14.30
N ALA A 139 14.53 4.87 -15.10
CA ALA A 139 14.46 6.32 -15.28
C ALA A 139 14.08 7.08 -13.99
N GLN A 140 13.44 6.41 -13.02
CA GLN A 140 13.11 6.97 -11.72
C GLN A 140 14.20 6.75 -10.67
N ASP A 141 15.38 6.24 -11.04
CA ASP A 141 16.45 5.85 -10.11
C ASP A 141 16.05 4.68 -9.19
N ASP A 142 15.37 3.69 -9.78
CA ASP A 142 14.94 2.45 -9.14
C ASP A 142 14.17 2.69 -7.81
N TRP A 143 14.38 1.80 -6.83
CA TRP A 143 13.77 1.90 -5.50
C TRP A 143 14.38 3.00 -4.62
N ASP A 144 15.52 3.56 -5.03
CA ASP A 144 16.12 4.71 -4.33
C ASP A 144 15.34 5.99 -4.65
N GLY A 145 14.90 6.15 -5.90
CA GLY A 145 13.94 7.17 -6.32
C GLY A 145 12.60 7.07 -5.59
N PHE A 146 12.06 5.85 -5.42
CA PHE A 146 10.88 5.60 -4.61
C PHE A 146 11.05 6.12 -3.17
N CYS A 147 12.17 5.78 -2.52
CA CYS A 147 12.46 6.25 -1.17
C CYS A 147 12.52 7.79 -1.13
N ARG A 148 13.20 8.43 -2.08
CA ARG A 148 13.28 9.90 -2.15
C ARG A 148 11.92 10.54 -2.41
N PHE A 149 11.06 9.93 -3.22
CA PHE A 149 9.73 10.44 -3.51
C PHE A 149 8.86 10.52 -2.25
N PHE A 150 8.85 9.46 -1.43
CA PHE A 150 8.00 9.40 -0.23
C PHE A 150 8.65 9.89 1.06
N ARG A 151 9.99 9.96 1.14
CA ARG A 151 10.70 10.57 2.28
C ARG A 151 10.72 12.09 2.23
N ARG A 152 10.31 12.72 1.11
CA ARG A 152 10.17 14.17 1.08
C ARG A 152 9.19 14.58 2.19
N PRO A 153 9.62 15.42 3.15
CA PRO A 153 8.72 15.92 4.17
C PRO A 153 7.51 16.54 3.47
N PHE A 154 6.30 16.24 3.97
CA PHE A 154 5.07 16.83 3.44
C PHE A 154 5.30 18.33 3.23
N PRO A 155 5.01 18.87 2.04
CA PRO A 155 5.28 20.27 1.76
C PRO A 155 4.56 21.11 2.82
N LEU A 156 5.14 22.24 3.23
CA LEU A 156 4.55 23.16 4.21
C LEU A 156 3.07 23.50 3.88
N SER A 157 2.65 23.37 2.62
CA SER A 157 1.26 23.52 2.16
C SER A 157 0.29 22.44 2.63
N PHE A 158 0.75 21.21 2.91
CA PHE A 158 -0.04 20.15 3.54
C PHE A 158 -0.29 20.48 5.01
N TRP A 159 0.76 20.85 5.75
CA TRP A 159 0.65 21.33 7.12
C TRP A 159 -0.22 22.59 7.23
N ARG A 160 -0.07 23.53 6.30
CA ARG A 160 -0.88 24.75 6.24
C ARG A 160 -2.36 24.42 6.04
N ARG A 161 -2.70 23.47 5.15
CA ARG A 161 -4.09 23.03 4.96
C ARG A 161 -4.64 22.29 6.17
N LEU A 162 -3.86 21.40 6.76
CA LEU A 162 -4.25 20.65 7.96
C LEU A 162 -4.46 21.59 9.16
N LEU A 163 -3.56 22.55 9.37
CA LEU A 163 -3.68 23.58 10.39
C LEU A 163 -4.92 24.44 10.16
N LEU A 164 -5.13 24.97 8.95
CA LEU A 164 -6.31 25.78 8.63
C LEU A 164 -7.62 25.01 8.86
N GLN A 165 -7.66 23.74 8.51
CA GLN A 165 -8.84 22.90 8.71
C GLN A 165 -9.11 22.64 10.20
N MET A 166 -8.06 22.38 10.99
CA MET A 166 -8.18 22.25 12.45
C MET A 166 -8.64 23.56 13.10
N PHE A 167 -8.05 24.70 12.72
CA PHE A 167 -8.46 26.01 13.23
C PHE A 167 -9.93 26.30 12.89
N LEU A 168 -10.34 26.12 11.64
CA LEU A 168 -11.73 26.31 11.21
C LEU A 168 -12.69 25.41 12.01
N SER A 169 -12.36 24.12 12.18
CA SER A 169 -13.20 23.20 12.97
C SER A 169 -13.33 23.62 14.44
N CYS A 170 -12.26 24.13 15.06
CA CYS A 170 -12.30 24.65 16.43
C CYS A 170 -13.17 25.91 16.53
N PHE A 171 -13.06 26.85 15.57
CA PHE A 171 -13.90 28.05 15.56
C PHE A 171 -15.38 27.71 15.40
N PHE A 172 -15.73 26.77 14.53
CA PHE A 172 -17.11 26.30 14.39
C PHE A 172 -17.62 25.65 15.69
N ALA A 173 -16.83 24.77 16.32
CA ALA A 173 -17.20 24.13 17.59
C ALA A 173 -17.41 25.16 18.72
N ILE A 174 -16.52 26.15 18.83
CA ILE A 174 -16.62 27.23 19.83
C ILE A 174 -17.85 28.10 19.56
N GLY A 175 -18.14 28.44 18.30
CA GLY A 175 -19.32 29.21 17.92
C GLY A 175 -20.63 28.50 18.28
N ILE A 176 -20.70 27.19 18.03
CA ILE A 176 -21.86 26.36 18.41
C ILE A 176 -22.04 26.35 19.93
N LEU A 177 -20.96 26.11 20.69
CA LEU A 177 -21.01 26.12 22.16
C LEU A 177 -21.40 27.49 22.73
N TYR A 178 -20.97 28.58 22.11
CA TYR A 178 -21.31 29.94 22.52
C TYR A 178 -22.78 30.26 22.27
N LEU A 179 -23.32 29.88 21.12
CA LEU A 179 -24.74 30.04 20.80
C LEU A 179 -25.62 29.21 21.75
N TRP A 180 -25.20 27.99 22.08
CA TRP A 180 -25.92 27.12 23.00
C TRP A 180 -25.95 27.65 24.44
N LYS A 181 -24.90 28.37 24.87
CA LYS A 181 -24.85 29.01 26.20
C LYS A 181 -25.68 30.29 26.31
N ARG A 182 -26.09 30.89 25.18
CA ARG A 182 -26.77 32.19 25.13
C ARG A 182 -28.28 32.09 24.87
N LEU A 183 -28.76 30.89 24.51
CA LEU A 183 -30.17 30.50 24.55
C LEU A 183 -30.54 30.00 25.94
#